data_AF-A0A2N0P372-F1
#
_entry.id   AF-A0A2N0P372-F1
#
_cell.length_a   1.000
_cell.length_b   1.000
_cell.length_c   1.000
_cell.angle_alpha   90.00
_cell.angle_beta   90.00
_cell.angle_gamma   90.00
#
_symmetry.space_group_name_H-M   'P 1'
#
loop_
_entity.id
_entity.type
_entity.pdbx_description
1 polymer ?
#
loop_
_entity_poly.entity_id
_entity_poly.type
_entity_poly.pdbx_seq_one_letter_code
_entity_poly.pdbx_strand_id
1 'polypeptide(L)'
;MTPEVAVINLFSKILLNATFLKNLTKTTVTILIENNSSFSLTNPTNYLKSGISVNSAGPIISPKCTTQFVVKNGKKGMLCYKIEGSYGPNKDPYYLLISWKVKSWKSKLKRFSRSKNQFCLVLHESKELPLLRVSNKMKNFFESKHKNYKYSNDRDGFHLEGKKFRVGATMSSNDSPIIKISLEDCKSRTNKRSFIKKFLCY
;
A
#
# COMPACT_ATOMS: atom_id res chain seq x y z
N MET A 1 34.29 24.84 -34.18
CA MET A 1 33.04 24.16 -33.76
C MET A 1 31.90 24.77 -34.55
N THR A 2 31.25 24.01 -35.42
CA THR A 2 30.14 24.48 -36.27
C THR A 2 28.84 24.55 -35.45
N PRO A 3 27.97 25.54 -35.71
CA PRO A 3 26.74 25.78 -34.93
C PRO A 3 25.79 24.56 -34.89
N GLU A 4 25.83 23.69 -35.90
CA GLU A 4 25.05 22.44 -35.96
C GLU A 4 25.40 21.45 -34.83
N VAL A 5 26.67 21.34 -34.45
CA VAL A 5 27.12 20.42 -33.39
C VAL A 5 26.66 20.91 -32.00
N ALA A 6 26.56 22.23 -31.81
CA ALA A 6 26.06 22.83 -30.57
C ALA A 6 24.55 22.60 -30.40
N VAL A 7 23.79 22.70 -31.49
CA VAL A 7 22.33 22.47 -31.51
C VAL A 7 22.00 21.01 -31.21
N ILE A 8 22.69 20.05 -31.83
CA ILE A 8 22.50 18.60 -31.58
C ILE A 8 22.85 18.23 -30.12
N ASN A 9 23.91 18.81 -29.56
CA ASN A 9 24.29 18.61 -28.15
C ASN A 9 23.28 19.22 -27.16
N LEU A 10 22.61 20.31 -27.53
CA LEU A 10 21.57 20.93 -26.71
C LEU A 10 20.28 20.08 -26.73
N PHE A 11 19.84 19.63 -27.90
CA PHE A 11 18.66 18.78 -28.05
C PHE A 11 18.83 17.43 -27.35
N SER A 12 19.99 16.78 -27.48
CA SER A 12 20.26 15.52 -26.80
C SER A 12 20.26 15.65 -25.28
N LYS A 13 20.85 16.72 -24.73
CA LYS A 13 20.77 17.04 -23.28
C LYS A 13 19.35 17.31 -22.81
N ILE A 14 18.54 18.03 -23.60
CA ILE A 14 17.13 18.28 -23.29
C ILE A 14 16.32 16.98 -23.34
N LEU A 15 16.55 16.11 -24.32
CA LEU A 15 15.85 14.83 -24.46
C LEU A 15 16.23 13.85 -23.34
N LEU A 16 17.50 13.79 -22.96
CA LEU A 16 18.01 13.04 -21.81
C LEU A 16 17.41 13.56 -20.51
N ASN A 17 17.33 14.87 -20.33
CA ASN A 17 16.67 15.47 -19.17
C ASN A 17 15.16 15.18 -19.14
N ALA A 18 14.47 15.22 -20.28
CA ALA A 18 13.05 14.94 -20.38
C ALA A 18 12.72 13.46 -20.12
N THR A 19 13.54 12.53 -20.62
CA THR A 19 13.41 11.09 -20.35
C THR A 19 13.79 10.73 -18.92
N PHE A 20 14.84 11.35 -18.36
CA PHE A 20 15.21 11.25 -16.96
C PHE A 20 14.08 11.76 -16.04
N LEU A 21 13.52 12.94 -16.33
CA LEU A 21 12.36 13.49 -15.62
C LEU A 21 11.12 12.59 -15.75
N LYS A 22 10.83 12.04 -16.93
CA LYS A 22 9.75 11.06 -17.12
C LYS A 22 9.96 9.82 -16.25
N ASN A 23 11.17 9.28 -16.18
CA ASN A 23 11.48 8.11 -15.37
C ASN A 23 11.46 8.40 -13.86
N LEU A 24 11.87 9.59 -13.42
CA LEU A 24 11.80 10.06 -12.03
C LEU A 24 10.36 10.19 -11.49
N THR A 25 9.37 10.24 -12.38
CA THR A 25 7.95 10.30 -11.99
C THR A 25 7.25 8.94 -11.90
N LYS A 26 7.89 7.87 -12.39
CA LYS A 26 7.34 6.50 -12.37
C LYS A 26 7.48 5.89 -10.98
N THR A 27 6.39 5.97 -10.22
CA THR A 27 6.27 5.33 -8.90
C THR A 27 5.49 4.03 -9.04
N THR A 28 6.12 2.89 -8.76
CA THR A 28 5.41 1.62 -8.71
C THR A 28 5.19 1.21 -7.26
N VAL A 29 3.94 1.01 -6.85
CA VAL A 29 3.63 0.47 -5.53
C VAL A 29 3.34 -1.01 -5.68
N THR A 30 4.00 -1.83 -4.89
CA THR A 30 3.75 -3.26 -4.82
C THR A 30 3.19 -3.59 -3.45
N ILE A 31 2.08 -4.30 -3.40
CA ILE A 31 1.47 -4.81 -2.17
C ILE A 31 1.60 -6.32 -2.22
N LEU A 32 2.41 -6.89 -1.33
CA LEU A 32 2.60 -8.32 -1.15
C LEU A 32 1.79 -8.76 0.07
N ILE A 33 0.89 -9.71 -0.11
CA ILE A 33 0.04 -10.24 0.97
C ILE A 33 0.35 -11.71 1.12
N GLU A 34 0.90 -12.08 2.28
CA GLU A 34 1.11 -13.45 2.73
C GLU A 34 -0.01 -13.83 3.69
N ASN A 35 -0.92 -14.69 3.26
CA ASN A 35 -2.01 -15.16 4.11
C ASN A 35 -1.63 -16.48 4.78
N ASN A 36 -1.02 -16.41 5.95
CA ASN A 36 -0.69 -17.58 6.77
C ASN A 36 -1.78 -17.91 7.81
N SER A 37 -2.94 -17.26 7.74
CA SER A 37 -4.10 -17.51 8.62
C SER A 37 -4.99 -18.64 8.09
N SER A 38 -5.98 -19.05 8.88
CA SER A 38 -7.05 -19.96 8.46
C SER A 38 -8.19 -19.28 7.69
N PHE A 39 -8.13 -17.95 7.51
CA PHE A 39 -9.20 -17.16 6.89
C PHE A 39 -8.90 -16.87 5.43
N SER A 40 -9.94 -16.74 4.60
CA SER A 40 -9.80 -16.28 3.21
C SER A 40 -10.01 -14.77 3.13
N LEU A 41 -9.22 -14.10 2.27
CA LEU A 41 -9.48 -12.71 1.91
C LEU A 41 -10.25 -12.68 0.58
N THR A 42 -11.43 -12.07 0.56
CA THR A 42 -12.34 -12.08 -0.60
C THR A 42 -12.80 -10.67 -0.96
N ASN A 43 -13.50 -10.56 -2.10
CA ASN A 43 -14.18 -9.36 -2.56
C ASN A 43 -13.27 -8.11 -2.55
N PRO A 44 -12.12 -8.17 -3.28
CA PRO A 44 -11.22 -7.04 -3.36
C PRO A 44 -11.93 -5.82 -3.93
N THR A 45 -11.71 -4.68 -3.29
CA THR A 45 -12.04 -3.36 -3.85
C THR A 45 -10.85 -2.45 -3.70
N ASN A 46 -10.66 -1.55 -4.66
CA ASN A 46 -9.57 -0.59 -4.61
C ASN A 46 -10.06 0.82 -4.95
N TYR A 47 -9.31 1.79 -4.46
CA TYR A 47 -9.43 3.19 -4.80
C TYR A 47 -8.05 3.68 -5.21
N LEU A 48 -7.88 4.10 -6.46
CA LEU A 48 -6.64 4.67 -6.97
C LEU A 48 -6.87 6.15 -7.24
N LYS A 49 -6.26 7.03 -6.43
CA LYS A 49 -6.28 8.48 -6.68
C LYS A 49 -5.35 8.87 -7.83
N SER A 50 -4.35 8.05 -8.08
CA SER A 50 -3.38 8.21 -9.15
C SER A 50 -2.82 6.84 -9.53
N GLY A 51 -2.48 6.66 -10.81
CA GLY A 51 -1.88 5.43 -11.32
C GLY A 51 -2.91 4.41 -11.77
N ILE A 52 -2.41 3.26 -12.24
CA ILE A 52 -3.20 2.20 -12.86
C ILE A 52 -2.72 0.86 -12.29
N SER A 53 -3.65 -0.03 -11.97
CA SER A 53 -3.35 -1.40 -11.57
C SER A 53 -2.77 -2.18 -12.75
N VAL A 54 -1.64 -2.83 -12.55
CA VAL A 54 -1.01 -3.70 -13.55
C VAL A 54 -1.71 -5.05 -13.61
N ASN A 55 -2.15 -5.54 -12.46
CA ASN A 55 -2.90 -6.76 -12.30
C ASN A 55 -4.14 -6.52 -11.46
N SER A 56 -5.16 -7.38 -11.61
CA SER A 56 -6.29 -7.36 -10.71
C SER A 56 -5.85 -7.72 -9.30
N ALA A 57 -6.46 -7.08 -8.29
CA ALA A 57 -6.36 -7.58 -6.93
C ALA A 57 -7.02 -8.97 -6.94
N GLY A 58 -6.26 -10.03 -6.63
CA GLY A 58 -6.73 -11.41 -6.77
C GLY A 58 -8.09 -11.58 -6.07
N PRO A 59 -9.09 -12.22 -6.72
CA PRO A 59 -10.47 -12.24 -6.24
C PRO A 59 -10.61 -12.94 -4.89
N ILE A 60 -9.75 -13.93 -4.64
CA ILE A 60 -9.66 -14.70 -3.40
C ILE A 60 -8.18 -14.90 -3.07
N ILE A 61 -7.79 -14.65 -1.82
CA ILE A 61 -6.50 -15.04 -1.26
C ILE A 61 -6.78 -16.12 -0.21
N SER A 62 -6.64 -17.38 -0.62
CA SER A 62 -6.89 -18.54 0.24
C SER A 62 -5.87 -18.64 1.39
N PRO A 63 -6.18 -19.40 2.45
CA PRO A 63 -5.22 -19.77 3.46
C PRO A 63 -3.92 -20.35 2.86
N LYS A 64 -2.79 -19.97 3.45
CA LYS A 64 -1.42 -20.37 3.04
C LYS A 64 -1.01 -19.93 1.64
N CYS A 65 -1.71 -18.96 1.04
CA CYS A 65 -1.34 -18.38 -0.24
C CYS A 65 -0.64 -17.02 -0.09
N THR A 66 0.21 -16.71 -1.06
CA THR A 66 0.80 -15.39 -1.23
C THR A 66 0.29 -14.77 -2.52
N THR A 67 -0.03 -13.47 -2.48
CA THR A 67 -0.43 -12.72 -3.68
C THR A 67 0.28 -11.38 -3.75
N GLN A 68 0.28 -10.80 -4.94
CA GLN A 68 0.87 -9.50 -5.22
C GLN A 68 -0.12 -8.63 -5.98
N PHE A 69 -0.26 -7.37 -5.57
CA PHE A 69 -0.99 -6.34 -6.30
C PHE A 69 -0.04 -5.19 -6.65
N VAL A 70 0.00 -4.79 -7.92
CA VAL A 70 0.97 -3.81 -8.42
C VAL A 70 0.25 -2.63 -9.04
N VAL A 71 0.63 -1.42 -8.63
CA VAL A 71 0.09 -0.16 -9.17
C VAL A 71 1.21 0.67 -9.78
N LYS A 72 1.18 0.85 -11.10
CA LYS A 72 2.10 1.74 -11.81
C LYS A 72 1.63 3.19 -11.69
N ASN A 73 2.58 4.10 -11.49
CA ASN A 73 2.34 5.52 -11.22
C ASN A 73 1.42 5.77 -10.00
N GLY A 74 1.40 4.81 -9.06
CA GLY A 74 0.41 4.64 -8.01
C GLY A 74 0.68 5.41 -6.71
N LYS A 75 0.87 6.74 -6.75
CA LYS A 75 1.34 7.49 -5.57
C LYS A 75 0.37 7.49 -4.38
N LYS A 76 -0.94 7.35 -4.60
CA LYS A 76 -1.96 7.33 -3.54
C LYS A 76 -3.06 6.35 -3.90
N GLY A 77 -3.42 5.50 -2.96
CA GLY A 77 -4.53 4.59 -3.12
C GLY A 77 -4.83 3.79 -1.87
N MET A 78 -5.84 2.94 -1.99
CA MET A 78 -6.25 2.00 -0.97
C MET A 78 -6.78 0.73 -1.61
N LEU A 79 -6.53 -0.38 -0.94
CA LEU A 79 -6.99 -1.72 -1.26
C LEU A 79 -7.76 -2.25 -0.04
N CYS A 80 -8.85 -2.95 -0.29
CA CYS A 80 -9.75 -3.47 0.73
C CYS A 80 -10.07 -4.93 0.41
N TYR A 81 -10.00 -5.78 1.41
CA TYR A 81 -10.45 -7.18 1.35
C TYR A 81 -11.43 -7.46 2.47
N LYS A 82 -12.47 -8.25 2.20
CA LYS A 82 -13.27 -8.87 3.26
C LYS A 82 -12.51 -10.05 3.85
N ILE A 83 -12.53 -10.22 5.16
CA ILE A 83 -11.97 -11.39 5.84
C ILE A 83 -13.14 -12.35 6.10
N GLU A 84 -13.23 -13.43 5.33
CA GLU A 84 -14.33 -14.40 5.48
C GLU A 84 -14.31 -15.09 6.84
N GLY A 85 -15.47 -15.34 7.43
CA GLY A 85 -15.61 -16.00 8.74
C GLY A 85 -15.11 -15.17 9.93
N SER A 86 -14.81 -13.89 9.72
CA SER A 86 -14.33 -12.95 10.74
C SER A 86 -15.34 -11.83 10.96
N TYR A 87 -15.82 -11.71 12.20
CA TYR A 87 -16.88 -10.77 12.58
C TYR A 87 -16.49 -9.94 13.80
N GLY A 88 -16.90 -8.68 13.81
CA GLY A 88 -16.70 -7.78 14.94
C GLY A 88 -17.79 -7.88 16.01
N PRO A 89 -17.71 -7.02 17.04
CA PRO A 89 -18.68 -6.97 18.14
C PRO A 89 -20.15 -6.86 17.71
N ASN A 90 -20.42 -6.18 16.60
CA ASN A 90 -21.77 -5.97 16.07
C ASN A 90 -22.22 -7.12 15.15
N LYS A 91 -21.44 -8.20 15.05
CA LYS A 91 -21.63 -9.35 14.13
C LYS A 91 -21.53 -8.98 12.66
N ASP A 92 -20.94 -7.83 12.35
CA ASP A 92 -20.64 -7.41 10.99
C ASP A 92 -19.27 -7.95 10.54
N PRO A 93 -19.07 -8.20 9.23
CA PRO A 93 -17.80 -8.72 8.74
C PRO A 93 -16.66 -7.71 8.90
N TYR A 94 -15.46 -8.23 9.14
CA TYR A 94 -14.25 -7.43 9.12
C TYR A 94 -13.69 -7.26 7.70
N TYR A 95 -13.27 -6.04 7.40
CA TYR A 95 -12.53 -5.68 6.21
C TYR A 95 -11.11 -5.25 6.56
N LEU A 96 -10.13 -5.79 5.83
CA LEU A 96 -8.75 -5.35 5.88
C LEU A 96 -8.54 -4.20 4.89
N LEU A 97 -8.30 -3.00 5.41
CA LEU A 97 -7.98 -1.82 4.62
C LEU A 97 -6.47 -1.59 4.60
N ILE A 98 -5.92 -1.41 3.41
CA ILE A 98 -4.50 -1.16 3.15
C ILE A 98 -4.42 0.12 2.34
N SER A 99 -3.97 1.22 2.94
CA SER A 99 -3.87 2.51 2.25
C SER A 99 -2.43 2.99 2.20
N TRP A 100 -2.07 3.70 1.13
CA TRP A 100 -0.71 4.17 0.91
C TRP A 100 -0.64 5.56 0.31
N LYS A 101 0.48 6.22 0.59
CA LYS A 101 0.86 7.51 0.04
C LYS A 101 2.38 7.58 -0.09
N VAL A 102 2.86 7.66 -1.33
CA VAL A 102 4.27 7.77 -1.67
C VAL A 102 4.65 9.24 -1.76
N LYS A 103 5.82 9.60 -1.22
CA LYS A 103 6.34 10.97 -1.30
C LYS A 103 6.53 11.39 -2.76
N SER A 104 6.16 12.62 -3.08
CA SER A 104 6.30 13.16 -4.44
C SER A 104 7.75 13.56 -4.74
N TRP A 105 8.15 13.62 -6.01
CA TRP A 105 9.44 14.18 -6.42
C TRP A 105 9.62 15.63 -5.98
N LYS A 106 8.58 16.48 -6.12
CA LYS A 106 8.61 17.88 -5.68
C LYS A 106 8.93 18.03 -4.19
N SER A 107 8.43 17.11 -3.37
CA SER A 107 8.80 17.07 -1.95
C SER A 107 10.25 16.64 -1.72
N LYS A 108 10.87 15.84 -2.57
CA LYS A 108 12.28 15.44 -2.42
C LYS A 108 13.25 16.59 -2.69
N LEU A 109 12.92 17.46 -3.64
CA LEU A 109 13.73 18.63 -3.99
C LEU A 109 13.75 19.70 -2.87
N LYS A 110 12.76 19.67 -1.97
CA LYS A 110 12.75 20.56 -0.82
C LYS A 110 13.71 20.04 0.24
N ARG A 111 14.84 20.72 0.42
CA ARG A 111 15.93 20.41 1.38
C ARG A 111 15.44 20.16 2.83
N PHE A 112 14.29 20.71 3.22
CA PHE A 112 13.67 20.53 4.54
C PHE A 112 12.41 19.64 4.55
N SER A 113 12.10 18.95 3.46
CA SER A 113 10.90 18.12 3.43
C SER A 113 11.10 16.84 4.25
N ARG A 114 10.47 16.79 5.42
CA ARG A 114 10.31 15.58 6.22
C ARG A 114 9.25 14.62 5.67
N SER A 115 8.79 14.80 4.41
CA SER A 115 7.71 13.98 3.88
C SER A 115 8.24 12.57 3.57
N LYS A 116 7.75 11.60 4.35
CA LYS A 116 8.05 10.18 4.17
C LYS A 116 6.93 9.49 3.40
N ASN A 117 7.22 8.30 2.89
CA ASN A 117 6.15 7.36 2.52
C ASN A 117 5.30 7.07 3.76
N GLN A 118 4.00 6.90 3.52
CA GLN A 118 3.01 6.63 4.55
C GLN A 118 2.16 5.45 4.10
N PHE A 119 1.89 4.53 5.03
CA PHE A 119 0.87 3.53 4.85
C PHE A 119 0.01 3.45 6.10
N CYS A 120 -1.15 2.83 5.94
CA CYS A 120 -2.10 2.61 7.01
C CYS A 120 -2.78 1.27 6.77
N LEU A 121 -2.93 0.52 7.85
CA LEU A 121 -3.57 -0.77 7.89
C LEU A 121 -4.68 -0.68 8.93
N VAL A 122 -5.91 -1.05 8.57
CA VAL A 122 -7.08 -0.93 9.47
C VAL A 122 -7.95 -2.16 9.33
N LEU A 123 -8.41 -2.70 10.45
CA LEU A 123 -9.54 -3.62 10.49
C LEU A 123 -10.81 -2.80 10.66
N HIS A 124 -11.65 -2.81 9.63
CA HIS A 124 -12.89 -2.05 9.61
C HIS A 124 -14.07 -3.01 9.62
N GLU A 125 -14.86 -2.94 10.68
CA GLU A 125 -16.16 -3.62 10.76
C GLU A 125 -17.20 -2.82 10.00
N SER A 126 -17.93 -3.48 9.09
CA SER A 126 -19.07 -2.88 8.38
C SER A 126 -19.96 -3.95 7.79
N LYS A 127 -21.28 -3.74 7.78
CA LYS A 127 -22.23 -4.56 7.02
C LYS A 127 -22.07 -4.39 5.51
N GLU A 128 -21.65 -3.20 5.07
CA GLU A 128 -21.54 -2.83 3.66
C GLU A 128 -20.09 -2.87 3.18
N LEU A 129 -19.91 -2.99 1.86
CA LEU A 129 -18.59 -2.86 1.25
C LEU A 129 -18.03 -1.44 1.47
N PRO A 130 -16.87 -1.29 2.15
CA PRO A 130 -16.37 0.03 2.56
C PRO A 130 -16.05 0.96 1.39
N LEU A 131 -15.66 0.38 0.25
CA LEU A 131 -15.36 1.12 -0.97
C LEU A 131 -16.51 0.98 -1.97
N LEU A 132 -17.57 1.77 -1.72
CA LEU A 132 -18.66 1.98 -2.67
C LEU A 132 -18.11 2.58 -3.97
N ARG A 133 -18.57 2.14 -5.15
CA ARG A 133 -18.08 2.59 -6.47
C ARG A 133 -18.29 4.09 -6.81
N VAL A 134 -18.66 4.91 -5.83
CA VAL A 134 -18.85 6.36 -5.96
C VAL A 134 -17.54 7.08 -5.59
N SER A 135 -16.89 7.70 -6.58
CA SER A 135 -15.55 8.28 -6.48
C SER A 135 -15.36 9.28 -5.32
N ASN A 136 -16.34 10.16 -5.08
CA ASN A 136 -16.28 11.15 -4.00
C ASN A 136 -16.39 10.49 -2.61
N LYS A 137 -17.24 9.47 -2.46
CA LYS A 137 -17.37 8.72 -1.20
C LYS A 137 -16.08 7.95 -0.90
N MET A 138 -15.48 7.28 -1.90
CA MET A 138 -14.18 6.59 -1.74
C MET A 138 -13.07 7.55 -1.34
N LYS A 139 -13.00 8.73 -1.96
CA LYS A 139 -12.01 9.76 -1.62
C LYS A 139 -12.16 10.22 -0.17
N ASN A 140 -13.38 10.52 0.27
CA ASN A 140 -13.63 10.96 1.65
C ASN A 140 -13.32 9.85 2.67
N PHE A 141 -13.68 8.61 2.35
CA PHE A 141 -13.36 7.44 3.15
C PHE A 141 -11.84 7.18 3.22
N PHE A 142 -11.12 7.32 2.11
CA PHE A 142 -9.66 7.26 2.09
C PHE A 142 -9.05 8.34 2.98
N GLU A 143 -9.44 9.61 2.83
CA GLU A 143 -8.86 10.71 3.59
C GLU A 143 -9.17 10.56 5.09
N SER A 144 -10.36 10.06 5.48
CA SER A 144 -10.70 9.84 6.89
C SER A 144 -9.86 8.71 7.50
N LYS A 145 -9.76 7.55 6.84
CA LYS A 145 -8.99 6.40 7.36
C LYS A 145 -7.49 6.68 7.33
N HIS A 146 -6.97 7.20 6.23
CA HIS A 146 -5.53 7.42 6.09
C HIS A 146 -5.04 8.58 6.98
N LYS A 147 -5.82 9.64 7.23
CA LYS A 147 -5.39 10.70 8.17
C LYS A 147 -5.32 10.20 9.61
N ASN A 148 -6.29 9.40 10.03
CA ASN A 148 -6.45 8.98 11.43
C ASN A 148 -5.49 7.86 11.83
N TYR A 149 -5.09 7.01 10.89
CA TYR A 149 -4.31 5.81 11.17
C TYR A 149 -3.00 5.73 10.35
N LYS A 150 -2.53 6.85 9.79
CA LYS A 150 -1.25 6.88 9.06
C LYS A 150 -0.09 6.60 10.00
N TYR A 151 0.75 5.65 9.58
CA TYR A 151 2.08 5.47 10.13
C TYR A 151 3.07 6.07 9.14
N SER A 152 3.97 6.92 9.64
CA SER A 152 5.17 7.32 8.92
C SER A 152 6.20 6.21 9.03
N ASN A 153 7.00 5.99 7.98
CA ASN A 153 8.15 5.08 8.01
C ASN A 153 9.13 5.45 9.14
N ASP A 154 8.87 4.89 10.32
CA ASP A 154 9.71 4.97 11.50
C ASP A 154 10.04 3.54 11.93
N ARG A 155 10.66 2.75 11.03
CA ARG A 155 11.32 1.43 11.26
C ARG A 155 10.50 0.32 11.93
N ASP A 156 9.31 0.63 12.39
CA ASP A 156 8.50 -0.22 13.23
C ASP A 156 7.35 -0.77 12.40
N GLY A 157 7.39 -2.08 12.23
CA GLY A 157 6.26 -2.85 11.75
C GLY A 157 4.97 -2.48 12.45
N PHE A 158 3.91 -2.34 11.67
CA PHE A 158 2.59 -2.12 12.24
C PHE A 158 1.90 -3.46 12.50
N HIS A 159 1.15 -3.55 13.61
CA HIS A 159 0.47 -4.77 14.01
C HIS A 159 -0.96 -4.47 14.49
N LEU A 160 -1.92 -5.23 13.96
CA LEU A 160 -3.29 -5.29 14.45
C LEU A 160 -3.55 -6.69 14.99
N GLU A 161 -4.22 -6.75 16.13
CA GLU A 161 -4.66 -8.01 16.74
C GLU A 161 -6.18 -8.04 16.77
N GLY A 162 -6.77 -8.99 16.04
CA GLY A 162 -8.15 -9.39 16.21
C GLY A 162 -8.26 -10.54 17.21
N LYS A 163 -9.48 -10.96 17.52
CA LYS A 163 -9.71 -12.08 18.46
C LYS A 163 -9.11 -13.41 17.99
N LYS A 164 -9.07 -13.65 16.67
CA LYS A 164 -8.67 -14.95 16.09
C LYS A 164 -7.42 -14.88 15.21
N PHE A 165 -7.09 -13.71 14.70
CA PHE A 165 -5.99 -13.50 13.76
C PHE A 165 -5.29 -12.18 14.07
N ARG A 166 -4.07 -12.07 13.58
CA ARG A 166 -3.26 -10.88 13.61
C ARG A 166 -2.77 -10.53 12.23
N VAL A 167 -2.57 -9.25 12.03
CA VAL A 167 -2.11 -8.66 10.79
C VAL A 167 -0.86 -7.84 11.11
N GLY A 168 0.18 -8.03 10.32
CA GLY A 168 1.41 -7.25 10.42
C GLY A 168 1.77 -6.66 9.06
N ALA A 169 2.33 -5.44 9.03
CA ALA A 169 2.72 -4.82 7.78
C ALA A 169 3.94 -3.89 7.88
N THR A 170 4.70 -3.81 6.79
CA THR A 170 5.83 -2.89 6.59
C THR A 170 5.77 -2.23 5.22
N MET A 171 6.44 -1.10 5.06
CA MET A 171 6.57 -0.40 3.78
C MET A 171 7.99 0.09 3.56
N SER A 172 8.61 -0.26 2.43
CA SER A 172 9.94 0.25 2.10
C SER A 172 9.93 1.77 1.85
N SER A 173 11.07 2.42 2.13
CA SER A 173 11.23 3.88 2.08
C SER A 173 11.57 4.44 0.68
N ASN A 174 11.79 3.56 -0.29
CA ASN A 174 12.14 3.89 -1.66
C ASN A 174 10.96 4.48 -2.45
N ASP A 175 11.26 4.95 -3.67
CA ASP A 175 10.30 5.66 -4.52
C ASP A 175 9.28 4.77 -5.22
N SER A 176 9.57 3.48 -5.24
CA SER A 176 8.69 2.41 -5.69
C SER A 176 8.52 1.41 -4.54
N PRO A 177 7.66 1.72 -3.58
CA PRO A 177 7.61 1.01 -2.32
C PRO A 177 6.92 -0.35 -2.43
N ILE A 178 7.47 -1.30 -1.67
CA ILE A 178 6.87 -2.60 -1.41
C ILE A 178 6.25 -2.54 -0.03
N ILE A 179 4.93 -2.75 0.02
CA ILE A 179 4.15 -2.93 1.23
C ILE A 179 4.01 -4.43 1.44
N LYS A 180 4.63 -4.98 2.48
CA LYS A 180 4.50 -6.40 2.83
C LYS A 180 3.50 -6.55 3.96
N ILE A 181 2.56 -7.47 3.80
CA ILE A 181 1.49 -7.75 4.76
C ILE A 181 1.53 -9.24 5.07
N SER A 182 1.47 -9.60 6.35
CA SER A 182 1.32 -10.98 6.80
C SER A 182 0.07 -11.10 7.67
N LEU A 183 -0.76 -12.08 7.35
CA LEU A 183 -1.89 -12.53 8.18
C LEU A 183 -1.51 -13.84 8.86
N GLU A 184 -1.73 -13.96 10.17
CA GLU A 184 -1.53 -15.21 10.91
C GLU A 184 -2.65 -15.41 11.93
N ASP A 185 -2.96 -16.66 12.29
CA ASP A 185 -3.85 -16.93 13.41
C ASP A 185 -3.18 -16.55 14.74
N CYS A 186 -3.96 -16.05 15.72
CA CYS A 186 -3.42 -15.70 17.03
C CYS A 186 -2.85 -16.92 17.77
N LYS A 187 -3.42 -18.11 17.51
CA LYS A 187 -2.97 -19.39 18.07
C LYS A 187 -1.81 -20.03 17.28
N SER A 188 -1.24 -19.35 16.27
CA SER A 188 -0.13 -19.92 15.50
C SER A 188 1.09 -20.15 16.40
N ARG A 189 1.93 -21.15 16.06
CA ARG A 189 3.15 -21.51 16.80
C ARG A 189 4.13 -20.35 16.94
N THR A 190 4.02 -19.32 16.08
CA THR A 190 4.79 -18.09 16.19
C THR A 190 4.36 -17.32 17.44
N ASN A 191 5.23 -17.16 18.44
CA ASN A 191 4.91 -16.26 19.55
C ASN A 191 4.75 -14.82 18.99
N LYS A 192 3.80 -14.03 19.54
CA LYS A 192 3.52 -12.62 19.19
C LYS A 192 4.81 -11.78 19.05
N ARG A 193 5.78 -11.98 19.93
CA ARG A 193 7.08 -11.27 19.88
C ARG A 193 7.88 -11.62 18.62
N SER A 194 7.84 -12.87 18.17
CA SER A 194 8.49 -13.32 16.92
C SER A 194 7.76 -12.77 15.69
N PHE A 195 6.43 -12.76 15.71
CA PHE A 195 5.62 -12.15 14.65
C PHE A 195 5.95 -10.67 14.47
N ILE A 196 5.97 -9.89 15.55
CA ILE A 196 6.31 -8.46 15.51
C ILE A 196 7.76 -8.25 15.04
N LYS A 197 8.71 -9.09 15.49
CA LYS A 197 10.11 -9.02 15.05
C LYS A 197 10.29 -9.17 13.53
N LYS A 198 9.42 -9.90 12.82
CA LYS A 198 9.45 -9.98 11.34
C LYS A 198 9.37 -8.60 10.67
N PHE A 199 8.86 -7.62 11.38
CA PHE A 199 8.57 -6.29 10.84
C PHE A 199 9.44 -5.18 11.42
N LEU A 200 10.36 -5.48 12.35
CA LEU A 200 11.25 -4.50 12.99
C LEU A 200 12.60 -4.29 12.27
N CYS A 201 12.84 -4.96 11.13
CA CYS A 201 14.14 -5.00 10.47
C CYS A 201 14.12 -4.56 8.98
N TYR A 202 13.30 -3.56 8.60
CA TYR A 202 13.23 -3.06 7.21
C TYR A 202 13.27 -1.53 7.10
#